data_AF-A0AAD7E378-F1
#
_entry.id   AF-A0AAD7E378-F1
#
_cell.length_a   1.000
_cell.length_b   1.000
_cell.length_c   1.000
_cell.angle_alpha   90.00
_cell.angle_beta   90.00
_cell.angle_gamma   90.00
#
_symmetry.space_group_name_H-M   'P 1'
#
loop_
_entity.id
_entity.type
_entity.pdbx_description
1 polymer ?
#
loop_
_entity_poly.entity_id
_entity_poly.type
_entity_poly.pdbx_seq_one_letter_code
_entity_poly.pdbx_strand_id
1 'polypeptide(L)'
;MWCTRWFLPLLLLPLPTAPPYFLVLFLLALFIQAKPCFYCIVLLVALFFSSCYWQPFPTDTPLFSPWADNVTTFAEALNQSISLSYDKPLPPVVRALDRCWCDFWTGGFFEPYSVSQWEHSSILKLADELERARKVELAELEYRTPEKQVEGSATTAEIETMPRTSAPQPSAWHKSSVHSAAAKMWSVVIPYLRSVGSVAETTPLSKLDNVTASAPTGSLPALRWEYDLRPYGLGLIVDFAWTR
;
A
#
# COMPACT_ATOMS: atom_id res chain seq x y z
N MET A 1 27.94 15.99 26.38
CA MET A 1 26.66 15.42 25.90
C MET A 1 26.73 13.91 25.97
N TRP A 2 26.45 13.33 27.13
CA TRP A 2 26.55 11.87 27.33
C TRP A 2 25.31 11.11 26.84
N CYS A 3 24.22 11.81 26.53
CA CYS A 3 22.97 11.21 26.06
C CYS A 3 23.12 10.47 24.72
N THR A 4 23.98 10.95 23.81
CA THR A 4 24.21 10.32 22.49
C THR A 4 24.84 8.94 22.59
N ARG A 5 25.60 8.66 23.66
CA ARG A 5 26.19 7.34 23.91
C ARG A 5 25.11 6.26 24.13
N TRP A 6 23.97 6.65 24.68
CA TRP A 6 22.82 5.77 24.89
C TRP A 6 21.99 5.53 23.62
N PHE A 7 22.21 6.33 22.56
CA PHE A 7 21.53 6.19 21.28
C PHE A 7 22.32 5.36 20.26
N LEU A 8 23.57 5.00 20.57
CA LEU A 8 24.38 4.14 19.70
C LEU A 8 23.73 2.77 19.43
N PRO A 9 23.06 2.11 20.41
CA PRO A 9 22.30 0.89 20.16
C PRO A 9 21.12 1.06 19.18
N LEU A 10 20.52 2.26 19.09
CA LEU A 10 19.44 2.52 18.12
C LEU A 10 19.92 2.47 16.68
N LEU A 11 21.16 2.88 16.42
CA LEU A 11 21.76 2.82 15.09
C LEU A 11 22.14 1.39 14.66
N LEU A 12 22.24 0.46 15.62
CA LEU A 12 22.56 -0.95 15.39
C LEU A 12 21.31 -1.82 15.24
N LEU A 13 20.12 -1.30 15.57
CA LEU A 13 18.89 -2.02 15.30
C LEU A 13 18.66 -2.04 13.78
N PRO A 14 18.37 -3.21 13.18
CA PRO A 14 18.01 -3.30 11.78
C PRO A 14 16.69 -2.56 11.55
N LEU A 15 16.79 -1.27 11.21
CA LEU A 15 15.69 -0.51 10.62
C LEU A 15 15.38 -1.17 9.27
N PRO A 16 14.15 -1.61 8.93
CA PRO A 16 12.84 -1.38 9.56
C PRO A 16 12.14 -2.68 10.04
N THR A 17 12.88 -3.72 10.46
CA THR A 17 12.29 -5.04 10.74
C THR A 17 11.78 -5.23 12.17
N ALA A 18 12.15 -4.34 13.09
CA ALA A 18 11.71 -4.45 14.48
C ALA A 18 10.26 -3.96 14.64
N PRO A 19 9.41 -4.66 15.43
CA PRO A 19 8.03 -4.29 15.60
C PRO A 19 7.88 -2.95 16.37
N PRO A 20 6.84 -2.13 16.07
CA PRO A 20 6.68 -0.79 16.63
C PRO A 20 6.57 -0.81 18.17
N TYR A 21 5.95 -1.83 18.76
CA TYR A 21 5.85 -1.95 20.21
C TYR A 21 7.23 -2.09 20.88
N PHE A 22 8.17 -2.83 20.27
CA PHE A 22 9.51 -3.02 20.83
C PHE A 22 10.22 -1.67 20.91
N LEU A 23 10.03 -0.83 19.90
CA LEU A 23 10.54 0.51 19.85
C LEU A 23 9.91 1.43 20.89
N VAL A 24 8.60 1.36 21.10
CA VAL A 24 7.92 2.12 22.16
C VAL A 24 8.42 1.69 23.53
N LEU A 25 8.58 0.39 23.78
CA LEU A 25 9.14 -0.13 25.02
C LEU A 25 10.60 0.28 25.20
N PHE A 26 11.38 0.24 24.13
CA PHE A 26 12.78 0.65 24.15
C PHE A 26 12.92 2.15 24.41
N LEU A 27 12.11 2.98 23.74
CA LEU A 27 12.01 4.41 24.01
C LEU A 27 11.63 4.65 25.47
N LEU A 28 10.58 3.99 25.97
CA LEU A 28 10.11 4.11 27.34
C LEU A 28 11.20 3.68 28.34
N ALA A 29 11.91 2.60 28.08
CA ALA A 29 13.05 2.16 28.88
C ALA A 29 14.17 3.22 28.89
N LEU A 30 14.49 3.81 27.73
CA LEU A 30 15.45 4.92 27.65
C LEU A 30 14.98 6.16 28.40
N PHE A 31 13.69 6.50 28.33
CA PHE A 31 13.11 7.62 29.07
C PHE A 31 13.30 7.45 30.58
N ILE A 32 13.07 6.22 31.09
CA ILE A 32 13.20 5.90 32.51
C ILE A 32 14.67 5.91 32.95
N GLN A 33 15.57 5.31 32.16
CA GLN A 33 16.97 5.13 32.55
C GLN A 33 17.83 6.38 32.35
N ALA A 34 17.62 7.13 31.26
CA ALA A 34 18.56 8.15 30.82
C ALA A 34 18.14 9.59 31.15
N LYS A 35 16.89 9.84 31.59
CA LYS A 35 16.30 11.18 31.76
C LYS A 35 16.70 12.11 30.61
N PRO A 36 16.34 11.75 29.35
CA PRO A 36 16.85 12.44 28.18
C PRO A 36 16.48 13.92 28.22
N CYS A 37 17.43 14.75 27.79
CA CYS A 37 17.20 16.18 27.62
C CYS A 37 16.06 16.43 26.62
N PHE A 38 15.34 17.56 26.73
CA PHE A 38 14.27 17.89 25.79
C PHE A 38 14.71 17.82 24.32
N TYR A 39 15.90 18.35 24.01
CA TYR A 39 16.49 18.28 22.65
C TYR A 39 16.72 16.85 22.17
N CYS A 40 17.12 15.96 23.08
CA CYS A 40 17.39 14.57 22.79
C CYS A 40 16.10 13.86 22.36
N ILE A 41 14.99 14.16 23.03
CA ILE A 41 13.66 13.63 22.72
C ILE A 41 13.20 14.12 21.34
N VAL A 42 13.32 15.42 21.08
CA VAL A 42 12.94 16.00 19.78
C VAL A 42 13.77 15.38 18.65
N LEU A 43 15.07 15.20 18.84
CA LEU A 43 15.93 14.55 17.84
C LEU A 43 15.57 13.08 17.62
N LEU A 44 15.25 12.32 18.68
CA LEU A 44 14.80 10.93 18.53
C LEU A 44 13.48 10.86 17.76
N VAL A 45 12.50 11.68 18.13
CA VAL A 45 11.21 11.75 17.44
C VAL A 45 11.43 12.10 15.97
N ALA A 46 12.22 13.13 15.66
CA ALA A 46 12.54 13.50 14.29
C ALA A 46 13.21 12.35 13.51
N LEU A 47 14.16 11.64 14.12
CA LEU A 47 14.84 10.50 13.51
C LEU A 47 13.84 9.36 13.21
N PHE A 48 12.96 9.03 14.16
CA PHE A 48 11.91 8.03 13.94
C PHE A 48 10.92 8.43 12.84
N PHE A 49 10.42 9.67 12.85
CA PHE A 49 9.52 10.17 11.81
C PHE A 49 10.20 10.21 10.43
N SER A 50 11.51 10.45 10.37
CA SER A 50 12.27 10.45 9.10
C SER A 50 12.59 9.05 8.58
N SER A 51 12.49 8.01 9.41
CA SER A 51 12.88 6.64 9.05
C SER A 51 11.82 5.87 8.26
N CYS A 52 10.90 6.57 7.60
CA CYS A 52 9.99 5.95 6.66
C CYS A 52 10.76 5.45 5.43
N TYR A 53 10.47 4.22 5.02
CA TYR A 53 11.04 3.68 3.78
C TYR A 53 10.16 4.07 2.59
N TRP A 54 10.70 4.90 1.69
CA TRP A 54 10.03 5.38 0.47
C TRP A 54 10.80 5.00 -0.81
N GLN A 55 11.74 4.07 -0.74
CA GLN A 55 12.59 3.77 -1.88
C GLN A 55 11.81 2.96 -2.94
N PRO A 56 11.68 3.48 -4.17
CA PRO A 56 11.05 2.73 -5.25
C PRO A 56 11.97 1.58 -5.70
N PHE A 57 11.37 0.47 -6.13
CA PHE A 57 12.10 -0.72 -6.55
C PHE A 57 11.63 -1.19 -7.94
N PRO A 58 12.48 -1.92 -8.68
CA PRO A 58 12.13 -2.38 -10.02
C PRO A 58 10.99 -3.42 -9.96
N THR A 59 10.14 -3.45 -10.98
CA THR A 59 9.03 -4.43 -11.09
C THR A 59 9.49 -5.87 -11.13
N ASP A 60 10.74 -6.12 -11.53
CA ASP A 60 11.30 -7.47 -11.65
C ASP A 60 11.83 -8.01 -10.31
N THR A 61 11.66 -7.23 -9.22
CA THR A 61 12.02 -7.70 -7.87
C THR A 61 11.14 -8.91 -7.52
N PRO A 62 11.71 -9.98 -6.93
CA PRO A 62 10.93 -11.11 -6.46
C PRO A 62 10.07 -10.71 -5.24
N LEU A 63 8.85 -11.24 -5.15
CA LEU A 63 8.04 -11.16 -3.94
C LEU A 63 8.65 -12.00 -2.83
N PHE A 64 8.43 -11.59 -1.59
CA PHE A 64 8.80 -12.35 -0.41
C PHE A 64 8.01 -13.66 -0.32
N SER A 65 6.72 -13.62 -0.66
CA SER A 65 5.85 -14.80 -0.77
C SER A 65 5.26 -14.85 -2.18
N PRO A 66 5.27 -16.01 -2.86
CA PRO A 66 4.61 -16.14 -4.14
C PRO A 66 3.12 -15.82 -3.99
N TRP A 67 2.57 -15.05 -4.93
CA TRP A 67 1.16 -14.67 -4.93
C TRP A 67 0.28 -15.86 -5.32
N ALA A 68 0.78 -16.66 -6.26
CA ALA A 68 0.24 -17.93 -6.74
C ALA A 68 1.43 -18.80 -7.19
N ASP A 69 1.20 -20.07 -7.50
CA ASP A 69 2.27 -21.06 -7.78
C ASP A 69 3.29 -20.61 -8.84
N ASN A 70 2.87 -19.77 -9.79
CA ASN A 70 3.71 -19.29 -10.89
C ASN A 70 4.05 -17.80 -10.82
N VAL A 71 3.66 -17.10 -9.75
CA VAL A 71 3.75 -15.63 -9.66
C VAL A 71 4.74 -15.26 -8.58
N THR A 72 5.96 -14.95 -9.02
CA THR A 72 7.09 -14.74 -8.12
C THR A 72 7.63 -13.32 -8.18
N THR A 73 7.22 -12.50 -9.15
CA THR A 73 7.71 -11.12 -9.33
C THR A 73 6.59 -10.08 -9.23
N PHE A 74 6.94 -8.85 -8.83
CA PHE A 74 5.97 -7.75 -8.72
C PHE A 74 5.29 -7.47 -10.06
N ALA A 75 6.02 -7.57 -11.17
CA ALA A 75 5.48 -7.42 -12.52
C ALA A 75 4.37 -8.44 -12.81
N GLU A 76 4.61 -9.73 -12.52
CA GLU A 76 3.64 -10.80 -12.73
C GLU A 76 2.41 -10.64 -11.84
N ALA A 77 2.62 -10.31 -10.56
CA ALA A 77 1.53 -10.10 -9.62
C ALA A 77 0.67 -8.90 -10.02
N LEU A 78 1.31 -7.81 -10.48
CA LEU A 78 0.62 -6.63 -10.97
C LEU A 78 -0.19 -6.94 -12.23
N ASN A 79 0.37 -7.69 -13.19
CA ASN A 79 -0.32 -8.11 -14.40
C ASN A 79 -1.57 -8.97 -14.10
N GLN A 80 -1.53 -9.79 -13.05
CA GLN A 80 -2.72 -10.54 -12.61
C GLN A 80 -3.76 -9.69 -11.88
N SER A 81 -3.31 -8.67 -11.14
CA SER A 81 -4.20 -7.81 -10.36
C SER A 81 -4.96 -6.78 -11.20
N ILE A 82 -4.39 -6.39 -12.35
CA ILE A 82 -4.99 -5.42 -13.26
C ILE A 82 -6.03 -6.12 -14.16
N SER A 83 -7.14 -5.45 -14.44
CA SER A 83 -8.14 -5.95 -15.39
C SER A 83 -7.53 -6.30 -16.76
N LEU A 84 -7.99 -7.40 -17.37
CA LEU A 84 -7.51 -7.97 -18.65
C LEU A 84 -7.46 -7.01 -19.86
N SER A 85 -7.96 -5.78 -19.72
CA SER A 85 -8.08 -4.78 -20.77
C SER A 85 -7.00 -3.67 -20.68
N TYR A 86 -5.94 -3.85 -19.88
CA TYR A 86 -4.88 -2.85 -19.76
C TYR A 86 -3.80 -3.03 -20.84
N ASP A 87 -3.83 -2.18 -21.87
CA ASP A 87 -2.93 -2.31 -23.04
C ASP A 87 -1.60 -1.55 -22.92
N LYS A 88 -1.39 -0.81 -21.82
CA LYS A 88 -0.21 0.04 -21.65
C LYS A 88 0.96 -0.74 -21.06
N PRO A 89 2.22 -0.36 -21.39
CA PRO A 89 3.38 -0.95 -20.75
C PRO A 89 3.35 -0.65 -19.24
N LEU A 90 3.65 -1.67 -18.44
CA LEU A 90 3.77 -1.55 -16.99
C LEU A 90 4.92 -0.58 -16.64
N PRO A 91 4.79 0.22 -15.57
CA PRO A 91 5.87 1.11 -15.14
C PRO A 91 7.07 0.26 -14.72
N PRO A 92 8.32 0.59 -15.13
CA PRO A 92 9.51 -0.21 -14.79
C PRO A 92 9.86 -0.19 -13.30
N VAL A 93 9.21 0.69 -12.54
CA VAL A 93 9.51 0.96 -11.14
C VAL A 93 8.19 1.09 -10.38
N VAL A 94 8.06 0.32 -9.30
CA VAL A 94 6.92 0.34 -8.40
C VAL A 94 7.26 1.20 -7.19
N ARG A 95 6.32 2.07 -6.81
CA ARG A 95 6.31 2.71 -5.50
C ARG A 95 5.41 1.89 -4.59
N ALA A 96 6.01 1.16 -3.66
CA ALA A 96 5.23 0.47 -2.64
C ALA A 96 4.64 1.45 -1.63
N LEU A 97 3.72 0.95 -0.81
CA LEU A 97 3.20 1.69 0.34
C LEU A 97 4.35 2.08 1.27
N ASP A 98 4.38 3.35 1.68
CA ASP A 98 5.41 3.86 2.58
C ASP A 98 5.42 3.06 3.88
N ARG A 99 6.58 2.48 4.22
CA ARG A 99 6.75 1.82 5.52
C ARG A 99 7.17 2.87 6.54
N CYS A 100 6.19 3.48 7.18
CA CYS A 100 6.44 4.40 8.29
C CYS A 100 6.27 3.68 9.63
N TRP A 101 7.18 3.94 10.56
CA TRP A 101 7.02 3.55 11.97
C TRP A 101 5.76 4.12 12.61
N CYS A 102 5.26 5.24 12.07
CA CYS A 102 4.08 5.93 12.55
C CYS A 102 2.77 5.39 11.98
N ASP A 103 2.78 4.27 11.26
CA ASP A 103 1.55 3.67 10.74
C ASP A 103 0.81 2.87 11.84
N PHE A 104 0.41 3.58 12.89
CA PHE A 104 -0.34 3.02 14.02
C PHE A 104 -1.80 2.66 13.66
N TRP A 105 -2.24 3.01 12.45
CA TRP A 105 -3.65 2.99 12.07
C TRP A 105 -4.01 1.81 11.17
N THR A 106 -3.08 1.31 10.34
CA THR A 106 -3.38 0.25 9.37
C THR A 106 -3.03 -1.16 9.84
N GLY A 107 -2.13 -1.32 10.83
CA GLY A 107 -1.69 -2.62 11.34
C GLY A 107 -1.79 -2.69 12.86
N GLY A 108 -2.18 -3.85 13.41
CA GLY A 108 -2.28 -4.04 14.85
C GLY A 108 -0.96 -3.72 15.54
N PHE A 109 -0.99 -2.84 16.56
CA PHE A 109 0.21 -2.40 17.29
C PHE A 109 1.07 -3.56 17.86
N PHE A 110 0.46 -4.72 18.08
CA PHE A 110 1.08 -5.90 18.65
C PHE A 110 1.33 -7.03 17.64
N GLU A 111 0.89 -6.89 16.39
CA GLU A 111 1.07 -7.96 15.40
C GLU A 111 2.46 -7.84 14.75
N PRO A 112 3.13 -8.98 14.50
CA PRO A 112 4.36 -8.98 13.72
C PRO A 112 4.06 -8.43 12.33
N TYR A 113 4.97 -7.59 11.84
CA TYR A 113 4.82 -7.01 10.52
C TYR A 113 4.86 -8.10 9.43
N SER A 114 3.75 -8.23 8.69
CA SER A 114 3.65 -9.18 7.59
C SER A 114 4.13 -8.53 6.28
N VAL A 115 5.35 -8.89 5.87
CA VAL A 115 5.94 -8.41 4.61
C VAL A 115 5.04 -8.76 3.42
N SER A 116 4.54 -10.01 3.37
CA SER A 116 3.68 -10.47 2.27
C SER A 116 2.39 -9.67 2.16
N GLN A 117 1.72 -9.35 3.27
CA GLN A 117 0.52 -8.53 3.26
C GLN A 117 0.79 -7.09 2.78
N TRP A 118 1.94 -6.53 3.16
CA TRP A 118 2.37 -5.22 2.67
C TRP A 118 2.69 -5.24 1.16
N GLU A 119 3.33 -6.29 0.66
CA GLU A 119 3.58 -6.45 -0.78
C GLU A 119 2.26 -6.52 -1.54
N HIS A 120 1.32 -7.33 -1.05
CA HIS A 120 -0.01 -7.48 -1.65
C HIS A 120 -0.76 -6.16 -1.70
N SER A 121 -0.83 -5.44 -0.58
CA SER A 121 -1.51 -4.14 -0.52
C SER A 121 -0.84 -3.07 -1.39
N SER A 122 0.49 -3.13 -1.54
CA SER A 122 1.24 -2.24 -2.44
C SER A 122 0.90 -2.49 -3.90
N ILE A 123 0.81 -3.76 -4.30
CA ILE A 123 0.41 -4.16 -5.66
C ILE A 123 -1.03 -3.72 -5.95
N LEU A 124 -1.97 -3.99 -5.03
CA LEU A 124 -3.38 -3.61 -5.20
C LEU A 124 -3.57 -2.10 -5.30
N LYS A 125 -2.86 -1.32 -4.49
CA LYS A 125 -2.91 0.14 -4.58
C LYS A 125 -2.40 0.62 -5.93
N LEU A 126 -1.28 0.09 -6.40
CA LEU A 126 -0.73 0.47 -7.71
C LEU A 126 -1.68 0.08 -8.85
N ALA A 127 -2.30 -1.09 -8.79
CA ALA A 127 -3.29 -1.52 -9.76
C ALA A 127 -4.46 -0.53 -9.84
N ASP A 128 -5.03 -0.14 -8.69
CA ASP A 128 -6.11 0.86 -8.62
C ASP A 128 -5.66 2.24 -9.14
N GLU A 129 -4.43 2.68 -8.83
CA GLU A 129 -3.88 3.93 -9.38
C GLU A 129 -3.76 3.89 -10.91
N LEU A 130 -3.30 2.77 -11.49
CA LEU A 130 -3.20 2.61 -12.94
C LEU A 130 -4.58 2.56 -13.62
N GLU A 131 -5.56 1.91 -13.00
CA GLU A 131 -6.93 1.88 -13.50
C GLU A 131 -7.59 3.26 -13.44
N ARG A 132 -7.36 4.02 -12.37
CA ARG A 132 -7.84 5.41 -12.26
C ARG A 132 -7.20 6.30 -13.32
N ALA A 133 -5.89 6.20 -13.51
CA ALA A 133 -5.17 6.97 -14.54
C ALA A 133 -5.72 6.66 -15.94
N ARG A 134 -6.01 5.40 -16.24
CA ARG A 134 -6.65 5.00 -17.50
C ARG A 134 -8.04 5.60 -17.67
N LYS A 135 -8.88 5.55 -16.63
CA LYS A 135 -10.24 6.12 -16.68
C LYS A 135 -10.21 7.62 -16.97
N VAL A 136 -9.28 8.35 -16.37
CA VAL A 136 -9.07 9.79 -16.64
C VAL A 136 -8.71 10.01 -18.11
N GLU A 137 -7.77 9.24 -18.66
CA GLU A 137 -7.37 9.38 -20.06
C GLU A 137 -8.50 9.05 -21.05
N LEU A 138 -9.30 8.02 -20.77
CA LEU A 138 -10.48 7.69 -21.58
C LEU A 138 -11.51 8.83 -21.55
N ALA A 139 -11.77 9.41 -20.38
CA ALA A 139 -12.66 10.56 -20.25
C ALA A 139 -12.13 11.80 -20.99
N GLU A 140 -10.81 12.02 -20.98
CA GLU A 140 -10.17 13.11 -21.74
C GLU A 140 -10.29 12.89 -23.25
N LEU A 141 -10.17 11.65 -23.74
CA LEU A 141 -10.36 11.31 -25.16
C LEU A 141 -11.82 11.49 -25.60
N GLU A 142 -12.78 11.11 -24.76
CA GLU A 142 -14.20 11.33 -25.00
C GLU A 142 -14.51 12.84 -25.11
N TYR A 143 -13.98 13.66 -24.20
CA TYR A 143 -14.12 15.12 -24.25
C TYR A 143 -13.44 15.75 -25.48
N ARG A 144 -12.29 15.22 -25.89
CA ARG A 144 -11.52 15.70 -27.06
C ARG A 144 -12.07 15.26 -28.40
N THR A 145 -13.13 14.46 -28.44
CA THR A 145 -13.85 14.16 -29.67
C THR A 145 -15.01 15.14 -29.76
N PRO A 146 -14.80 16.44 -30.09
CA PRO A 146 -15.92 17.31 -30.36
C PRO A 146 -16.67 16.68 -31.52
N GLU A 147 -17.96 16.51 -31.29
CA GLU A 147 -19.02 16.06 -32.18
C GLU A 147 -18.86 16.66 -33.58
N LYS A 148 -17.93 16.14 -34.36
CA LYS A 148 -17.62 16.60 -35.72
C LYS A 148 -18.53 15.86 -36.68
N GLN A 149 -19.84 15.86 -36.41
CA GLN A 149 -20.84 15.32 -37.32
C GLN A 149 -22.28 15.77 -36.97
N VAL A 150 -22.56 17.06 -37.13
CA VAL A 150 -23.83 17.50 -37.73
C VAL A 150 -23.51 18.61 -38.74
N GLU A 151 -22.82 18.24 -39.82
CA GLU A 151 -22.69 19.10 -41.00
C GLU A 151 -23.02 18.23 -42.23
N GLY A 152 -24.27 18.36 -42.71
CA GLY A 152 -24.62 18.00 -44.09
C GLY A 152 -25.75 16.99 -44.29
N SER A 153 -27.01 17.42 -44.11
CA SER A 153 -28.02 17.16 -45.16
C SER A 153 -29.06 18.27 -45.18
N ALA A 154 -28.98 19.06 -46.24
CA ALA A 154 -29.86 20.17 -46.56
C ALA A 154 -31.23 19.70 -47.08
N THR A 155 -32.29 20.36 -46.60
CA THR A 155 -33.57 20.74 -47.26
C THR A 155 -34.45 21.28 -46.14
N THR A 156 -35.24 22.34 -46.18
CA THR A 156 -35.55 23.45 -47.10
C THR A 156 -36.39 24.41 -46.22
N ALA A 157 -36.31 25.71 -46.49
CA ALA A 157 -37.09 26.83 -45.93
C ALA A 157 -38.37 26.53 -45.11
N GLU A 158 -38.48 27.12 -43.92
CA GLU A 158 -39.67 27.90 -43.57
C GLU A 158 -39.33 28.97 -42.51
N ILE A 159 -39.86 30.17 -42.76
CA ILE A 159 -39.72 31.38 -41.97
C ILE A 159 -40.78 31.32 -40.87
N GLU A 160 -40.40 31.37 -39.58
CA GLU A 160 -41.32 31.90 -38.57
C GLU A 160 -40.61 32.42 -37.30
N THR A 161 -40.76 33.73 -37.10
CA THR A 161 -40.92 34.47 -35.82
C THR A 161 -39.95 34.24 -34.65
N MET A 162 -39.14 35.27 -34.38
CA MET A 162 -38.42 35.48 -33.13
C MET A 162 -39.37 35.70 -31.94
N PRO A 163 -39.15 35.07 -30.78
CA PRO A 163 -39.59 35.60 -29.50
C PRO A 163 -38.51 36.49 -28.88
N ARG A 164 -38.97 37.61 -28.33
CA ARG A 164 -38.23 38.61 -27.56
C ARG A 164 -37.33 37.99 -26.48
N THR A 165 -36.09 38.45 -26.49
CA THR A 165 -35.11 38.37 -25.41
C THR A 165 -35.66 39.04 -24.15
N SER A 166 -35.85 38.28 -23.07
CA SER A 166 -35.94 38.82 -21.71
C SER A 166 -34.54 38.84 -21.08
N ALA A 167 -34.24 39.94 -20.38
CA ALA A 167 -32.96 40.18 -19.76
C ALA A 167 -32.69 39.18 -18.61
N PRO A 168 -31.47 38.67 -18.45
CA PRO A 168 -31.12 37.80 -17.33
C PRO A 168 -31.18 38.60 -16.02
N GLN A 169 -31.96 38.09 -15.06
CA GLN A 169 -31.94 38.57 -13.68
C GLN A 169 -30.57 38.27 -13.05
N PRO A 170 -29.99 39.19 -12.26
CA PRO A 170 -28.77 38.93 -11.53
C PRO A 170 -29.04 37.85 -10.48
N SER A 171 -28.39 36.70 -10.64
CA SER A 171 -28.36 35.65 -9.63
C SER A 171 -27.70 36.22 -8.36
N ALA A 172 -28.47 36.23 -7.28
CA ALA A 172 -27.99 36.57 -5.97
C ALA A 172 -26.81 35.66 -5.61
N TRP A 173 -25.65 36.27 -5.38
CA TRP A 173 -24.49 35.61 -4.82
C TRP A 173 -24.84 35.05 -3.44
N HIS A 174 -25.15 33.76 -3.39
CA HIS A 174 -25.18 33.02 -2.14
C HIS A 174 -23.75 32.98 -1.59
N LYS A 175 -23.47 33.83 -0.59
CA LYS A 175 -22.32 33.65 0.31
C LYS A 175 -22.52 32.32 1.03
N SER A 176 -21.93 31.25 0.50
CA SER A 176 -21.80 30.00 1.24
C SER A 176 -20.85 30.26 2.41
N SER A 177 -21.43 30.19 3.60
CA SER A 177 -20.73 30.29 4.87
C SER A 177 -19.69 29.18 4.95
N VAL A 178 -18.41 29.55 4.85
CA VAL A 178 -17.25 28.67 5.02
C VAL A 178 -16.95 28.51 6.51
N HIS A 179 -17.93 28.08 7.30
CA HIS A 179 -17.73 27.69 8.70
C HIS A 179 -18.69 26.55 9.07
N SER A 180 -18.39 25.32 8.62
CA SER A 180 -18.83 24.09 9.33
C SER A 180 -18.22 22.77 8.80
N ALA A 181 -17.26 22.78 7.88
CA ALA A 181 -16.67 21.54 7.35
C ALA A 181 -15.79 20.79 8.37
N ALA A 182 -15.25 21.46 9.39
CA ALA A 182 -14.41 20.81 10.41
C ALA A 182 -15.19 19.96 11.43
N ALA A 183 -16.50 20.22 11.62
CA ALA A 183 -17.31 19.49 12.60
C ALA A 183 -17.99 18.23 12.04
N LYS A 184 -18.18 18.14 10.71
CA LYS A 184 -18.80 16.95 10.06
C LYS A 184 -17.81 15.88 9.64
N MET A 185 -16.50 16.18 9.62
CA MET A 185 -15.47 15.19 9.30
C MET A 185 -15.21 14.20 10.46
N TRP A 186 -15.60 14.55 11.69
CA TRP A 186 -15.43 13.67 12.86
C TRP A 186 -16.60 12.71 13.11
N SER A 187 -17.78 12.93 12.52
CA SER A 187 -18.94 12.04 12.70
C SER A 187 -19.02 10.89 11.70
N VAL A 188 -18.19 10.87 10.65
CA VAL A 188 -18.14 9.79 9.65
C VAL A 188 -17.10 8.72 9.99
N VAL A 189 -16.15 9.01 10.88
CA VAL A 189 -15.05 8.09 11.23
C VAL A 189 -15.42 7.07 12.33
N ILE A 190 -16.58 7.21 13.01
CA ILE A 190 -16.95 6.37 14.18
C ILE A 190 -18.18 5.46 13.96
N PRO A 191 -18.33 4.77 12.81
CA PRO A 191 -19.01 3.47 12.87
C PRO A 191 -18.22 2.28 12.29
N TYR A 192 -17.06 2.49 11.65
CA TYR A 192 -16.32 1.38 11.03
C TYR A 192 -15.48 0.53 12.00
N LEU A 193 -15.23 1.00 13.23
CA LEU A 193 -14.48 0.24 14.24
C LEU A 193 -15.33 -0.75 15.06
N ARG A 194 -16.59 -1.00 14.68
CA ARG A 194 -17.48 -1.94 15.40
C ARG A 194 -17.94 -3.17 14.59
N SER A 195 -17.44 -3.39 13.37
CA SER A 195 -17.91 -4.47 12.50
C SER A 195 -16.80 -5.34 11.88
N VAL A 196 -15.70 -5.55 12.59
CA VAL A 196 -14.74 -6.63 12.28
C VAL A 196 -14.58 -7.49 13.53
N GLY A 197 -15.65 -8.20 13.86
CA GLY A 197 -15.69 -9.25 14.85
C GLY A 197 -16.81 -10.19 14.46
N SER A 198 -16.50 -11.47 14.24
CA SER A 198 -17.38 -12.52 13.73
C SER A 198 -17.44 -12.68 12.20
N VAL A 199 -16.31 -13.04 11.59
CA VAL A 199 -16.38 -13.95 10.43
C VAL A 199 -16.61 -15.33 11.00
N ALA A 200 -17.86 -15.77 10.95
CA ALA A 200 -18.23 -17.15 11.19
C ALA A 200 -17.54 -18.03 10.15
N GLU A 201 -16.75 -18.95 10.66
CA GLU A 201 -16.24 -20.13 9.98
C GLU A 201 -17.40 -20.84 9.26
N THR A 202 -17.49 -20.61 7.96
CA THR A 202 -18.43 -21.32 7.08
C THR A 202 -17.59 -22.14 6.14
N THR A 203 -17.48 -23.41 6.48
CA THR A 203 -16.88 -24.48 5.69
C THR A 203 -17.65 -24.64 4.38
N PRO A 204 -17.03 -24.52 3.19
CA PRO A 204 -17.49 -25.21 2.01
C PRO A 204 -16.71 -26.51 1.88
N LEU A 205 -17.40 -27.60 2.20
CA LEU A 205 -16.98 -28.96 1.88
C LEU A 205 -16.99 -29.12 0.35
N SER A 206 -15.88 -28.79 -0.31
CA SER A 206 -15.60 -29.19 -1.69
C SER A 206 -14.44 -30.18 -1.72
N LYS A 207 -14.88 -31.43 -1.80
CA LYS A 207 -14.17 -32.63 -2.18
C LYS A 207 -13.51 -32.44 -3.56
N LEU A 208 -12.18 -32.35 -3.62
CA LEU A 208 -11.41 -32.81 -4.78
C LEU A 208 -9.94 -33.08 -4.42
N ASP A 209 -9.60 -34.35 -4.57
CA ASP A 209 -8.31 -34.98 -4.88
C ASP A 209 -7.13 -34.85 -3.93
N ASN A 210 -6.96 -35.94 -3.17
CA ASN A 210 -5.72 -36.42 -2.56
C ASN A 210 -4.55 -36.38 -3.57
N VAL A 211 -3.85 -35.26 -3.65
CA VAL A 211 -2.42 -35.30 -3.98
C VAL A 211 -1.70 -35.61 -2.67
N THR A 212 -1.44 -36.90 -2.50
CA THR A 212 -0.57 -37.41 -1.44
C THR A 212 0.79 -36.75 -1.62
N ALA A 213 1.05 -35.69 -0.85
CA ALA A 213 2.38 -35.14 -0.66
C ALA A 213 3.21 -36.22 0.01
N SER A 214 3.90 -37.03 -0.78
CA SER A 214 4.90 -37.97 -0.32
C SER A 214 5.98 -37.17 0.39
N ALA A 215 5.92 -37.15 1.73
CA ALA A 215 7.02 -36.69 2.55
C ALA A 215 8.28 -37.45 2.11
N PRO A 216 9.36 -36.76 1.69
CA PRO A 216 10.60 -37.44 1.34
C PRO A 216 11.16 -38.08 2.61
N THR A 217 10.86 -39.36 2.80
CA THR A 217 11.43 -40.26 3.82
C THR A 217 12.83 -40.69 3.35
N GLY A 218 13.65 -39.72 2.98
CA GLY A 218 15.08 -39.90 2.80
C GLY A 218 15.75 -39.40 4.07
N SER A 219 16.43 -40.28 4.80
CA SER A 219 17.36 -39.88 5.85
C SER A 219 18.47 -39.03 5.23
N LEU A 220 18.25 -37.73 5.15
CA LEU A 220 19.25 -36.78 4.67
C LEU A 220 20.38 -36.73 5.71
N PRO A 221 21.65 -36.69 5.27
CA PRO A 221 22.79 -36.61 6.17
C PRO A 221 22.65 -35.38 7.09
N ALA A 222 22.89 -35.56 8.39
CA ALA A 222 22.64 -34.56 9.44
C ALA A 222 23.45 -33.25 9.30
N LEU A 223 24.40 -33.20 8.35
CA LEU A 223 25.20 -32.02 8.04
C LEU A 223 24.87 -31.57 6.62
N ARG A 224 23.75 -30.86 6.47
CA ARG A 224 23.50 -30.02 5.29
C ARG A 224 24.28 -28.72 5.50
N TRP A 225 25.05 -28.33 4.48
CA TRP A 225 25.90 -27.15 4.53
C TRP A 225 25.12 -25.86 4.25
N GLU A 226 23.91 -25.97 3.70
CA GLU A 226 23.04 -24.84 3.38
C GLU A 226 21.71 -24.96 4.15
N TYR A 227 21.35 -23.89 4.85
CA TYR A 227 20.08 -23.74 5.54
C TYR A 227 19.31 -22.56 4.97
N ASP A 228 18.22 -22.87 4.27
CA ASP A 228 17.28 -21.87 3.78
C ASP A 228 16.31 -21.49 4.91
N LEU A 229 16.42 -20.26 5.43
CA LEU A 229 15.52 -19.75 6.48
C LEU A 229 14.32 -18.98 5.93
N ARG A 230 14.21 -18.82 4.60
CA ARG A 230 13.07 -18.14 3.95
C ARG A 230 11.70 -18.71 4.35
N PRO A 231 11.51 -20.03 4.50
CA PRO A 231 10.23 -20.59 4.95
C PRO A 231 9.82 -20.14 6.35
N TYR A 232 10.78 -19.70 7.17
CA TYR A 232 10.56 -19.24 8.54
C TYR A 232 10.40 -17.72 8.63
N GLY A 233 10.29 -17.02 7.49
CA GLY A 233 10.13 -15.56 7.46
C GLY A 233 11.43 -14.78 7.62
N LEU A 234 12.58 -15.46 7.70
CA LEU A 234 13.89 -14.84 7.73
C LEU A 234 14.43 -14.89 6.29
N GLY A 235 14.47 -13.75 5.60
CA GLY A 235 14.96 -13.64 4.21
C GLY A 235 16.47 -13.87 4.08
N LEU A 236 16.95 -15.02 4.54
CA LEU A 236 18.36 -15.33 4.75
C LEU A 236 18.63 -16.81 4.45
N ILE A 237 19.72 -17.06 3.73
CA ILE A 237 20.25 -18.41 3.48
C ILE A 237 21.60 -18.48 4.19
N VAL A 238 21.76 -19.45 5.09
CA VAL A 238 23.03 -19.68 5.79
C VAL A 238 23.78 -20.77 5.06
N ASP A 239 24.87 -20.39 4.38
CA ASP A 239 25.78 -21.33 3.72
C ASP A 239 27.07 -21.48 4.53
N PHE A 240 27.34 -22.68 5.02
CA PHE A 240 28.54 -23.05 5.77
C PHE A 240 29.66 -23.60 4.86
N ALA A 241 29.45 -23.72 3.54
CA ALA A 241 30.39 -24.33 2.60
C ALA A 241 31.63 -23.47 2.26
N TRP A 242 31.78 -22.29 2.87
CA TRP A 242 32.98 -21.47 2.73
C TRP A 242 34.19 -22.11 3.41
N THR A 243 34.91 -22.94 2.65
CA THR A 243 36.29 -23.33 2.96
C THR A 243 37.26 -22.32 2.33
N ARG A 244 38.31 -21.98 3.08
CA ARG A 244 39.27 -20.92 2.76
C ARG A 244 40.39 -21.42 1.84
#